data_AF-A0A4R6GFC0-F1
#
_entry.id   AF-A0A4R6GFC0-F1
#
_cell.length_a   1.000
_cell.length_b   1.000
_cell.length_c   1.000
_cell.angle_alpha   90.00
_cell.angle_beta   90.00
_cell.angle_gamma   90.00
#
_symmetry.space_group_name_H-M   'P 1'
#
loop_
_entity.id
_entity.type
_entity.pdbx_description
1 polymer ?
#
loop_
_entity_poly.entity_id
_entity_poly.type
_entity_poly.pdbx_seq_one_letter_code
_entity_poly.pdbx_strand_id
1 'polypeptide(L)'
;MQRAKFITAAAQYRRQQGINPIFYLIIYIKLVVQNAKNVSGTIHFAKHLLAQEAFCTPRFFSDSFNIKQRPDRDPTMSLALSDVKRLSMLAQIDLTEAQSEQTLDKLNGIFALVEQLTAVDTTGVEPLNHPIAMLLPDLSLRLREDKVSEPNRRDDYQQVAPATQDGLYLVPQVIE
;
A
#
# COMPACT_ATOMS: atom_id res chain seq x y z
N MET A 1 40.47 -10.54 -22.41
CA MET A 1 40.97 -9.30 -21.76
C MET A 1 40.51 -8.00 -22.43
N GLN A 2 39.34 -7.97 -23.11
CA GLN A 2 38.81 -6.76 -23.78
C GLN A 2 37.42 -6.31 -23.27
N ARG A 3 36.72 -7.10 -22.45
CA ARG A 3 35.43 -6.72 -21.85
C ARG A 3 35.54 -5.81 -20.62
N ALA A 4 36.68 -5.84 -19.91
CA ALA A 4 36.90 -5.02 -18.71
C ALA A 4 37.28 -3.56 -19.01
N LYS A 5 37.64 -3.23 -20.26
CA LYS A 5 37.99 -1.85 -20.65
C LYS A 5 36.75 -0.98 -20.95
N PHE A 6 35.62 -1.58 -21.30
CA PHE A 6 34.39 -0.83 -21.62
C PHE A 6 33.67 -0.26 -20.40
N ILE A 7 33.69 -0.97 -19.26
CA ILE A 7 33.03 -0.52 -18.04
C ILE A 7 33.79 0.66 -17.40
N THR A 8 35.12 0.67 -17.53
CA THR A 8 35.96 1.74 -16.99
C THR A 8 35.89 3.02 -17.84
N ALA A 9 35.72 2.91 -19.16
CA ALA A 9 35.57 4.06 -20.05
C ALA A 9 34.24 4.83 -19.84
N ALA A 10 33.16 4.13 -19.52
CA ALA A 10 31.86 4.75 -19.25
C ALA A 10 31.84 5.58 -17.94
N ALA A 11 32.68 5.22 -16.97
CA ALA A 11 32.83 5.97 -15.72
C ALA A 11 33.70 7.24 -15.89
N GLN A 12 34.64 7.24 -16.84
CA GLN A 12 35.46 8.41 -17.18
C GLN A 12 34.70 9.43 -18.05
N TYR A 13 33.80 9.00 -18.93
CA TYR A 13 32.97 9.91 -19.73
C TYR A 13 31.97 10.72 -18.86
N ARG A 14 31.62 10.22 -17.68
CA ARG A 14 30.76 10.91 -16.71
C ARG A 14 31.48 12.03 -15.94
N ARG A 15 32.81 12.15 -16.04
CA ARG A 15 33.63 13.14 -15.31
C ARG A 15 34.11 14.33 -16.16
N GLN A 16 34.00 14.29 -17.50
CA GLN A 16 34.67 15.27 -18.39
C GLN A 16 33.76 16.12 -19.27
N GLN A 17 32.44 16.08 -19.12
CA GLN A 17 31.55 16.97 -19.88
C GLN A 17 30.63 17.70 -18.90
N GLY A 18 30.95 18.97 -18.64
CA GLY A 18 30.09 19.91 -17.89
C GLY A 18 28.84 20.24 -18.69
N ILE A 19 27.95 19.26 -18.84
CA ILE A 19 26.70 19.39 -19.57
C ILE A 19 25.55 19.28 -18.55
N ASN A 20 24.71 20.31 -18.54
CA ASN A 20 23.62 20.49 -17.59
C ASN A 20 22.66 19.28 -17.54
N PRO A 21 22.19 18.87 -16.34
CA PRO A 21 21.29 17.72 -16.16
C PRO A 21 19.95 17.85 -16.90
N ILE A 22 19.57 19.07 -17.28
CA ILE A 22 18.38 19.39 -18.08
C ILE A 22 18.45 18.73 -19.47
N PHE A 23 19.64 18.59 -20.05
CA PHE A 23 19.80 17.99 -21.39
C PHE A 23 19.46 16.49 -21.40
N TYR A 24 19.74 15.79 -20.29
CA TYR A 24 19.40 14.37 -20.14
C TYR A 24 17.89 14.15 -20.07
N LEU A 25 17.18 15.06 -19.39
CA LEU A 25 15.73 15.04 -19.30
C LEU A 25 15.07 15.30 -20.67
N ILE A 26 15.61 16.24 -21.45
CA ILE A 26 15.10 16.55 -22.79
C ILE A 26 15.31 15.37 -23.74
N ILE A 27 16.48 14.73 -23.74
CA ILE A 27 16.74 13.54 -24.56
C ILE A 27 15.82 12.38 -24.14
N TYR A 28 15.63 12.16 -22.83
CA TYR A 28 14.77 11.10 -22.32
C TYR A 28 13.30 11.31 -22.71
N ILE A 29 12.77 12.53 -22.57
CA ILE A 29 11.40 12.86 -22.98
C ILE A 29 11.24 12.71 -24.50
N LYS A 30 12.22 13.15 -25.30
CA LYS A 30 12.16 13.02 -26.77
C LYS A 30 12.13 11.56 -27.20
N LEU A 31 12.89 10.68 -26.53
CA LEU A 31 12.97 9.26 -26.85
C LEU A 31 11.70 8.49 -26.46
N VAL A 32 11.04 8.88 -25.35
CA VAL A 32 9.74 8.31 -24.92
C VAL A 32 8.62 8.74 -25.88
N VAL A 33 8.58 10.00 -26.31
CA VAL A 33 7.55 10.52 -27.22
C VAL A 33 7.72 9.98 -28.65
N GLN A 34 8.95 9.71 -29.10
CA GLN A 34 9.19 9.09 -30.41
C GLN A 34 8.79 7.60 -30.44
N ASN A 35 8.93 6.89 -29.31
CA ASN A 35 8.54 5.46 -29.21
C ASN A 35 7.02 5.25 -29.15
N ALA A 36 6.26 6.22 -28.65
CA ALA A 36 4.80 6.13 -28.56
C ALA A 36 4.08 6.25 -29.92
N LYS A 37 4.77 6.64 -31.00
CA LYS A 37 4.17 6.84 -32.33
C LYS A 37 4.40 5.70 -33.33
N ASN A 38 5.12 4.63 -32.95
CA ASN A 38 5.56 3.60 -33.90
C ASN A 38 5.13 2.15 -33.60
N VAL A 39 4.09 1.94 -32.79
CA VAL A 39 3.53 0.59 -32.56
C VAL A 39 2.18 0.45 -33.28
N SER A 40 2.26 0.30 -34.60
CA SER A 40 1.20 -0.29 -35.41
C SER A 40 1.85 -1.30 -36.36
N GLY A 41 1.99 -2.54 -35.91
CA GLY A 41 2.55 -3.61 -36.73
C GLY A 41 2.81 -4.93 -36.00
N THR A 42 1.86 -5.86 -36.16
CA THR A 42 2.11 -7.29 -36.44
C THR A 42 2.47 -8.27 -35.29
N ILE A 43 1.40 -8.87 -34.75
CA ILE A 43 1.11 -10.27 -34.41
C ILE A 43 2.18 -11.35 -34.74
N HIS A 44 2.26 -12.35 -33.82
CA HIS A 44 2.56 -13.79 -34.00
C HIS A 44 4.04 -14.21 -34.01
N PHE A 45 4.51 -14.89 -32.94
CA PHE A 45 5.42 -16.05 -33.05
C PHE A 45 5.59 -16.81 -31.71
N ALA A 46 5.36 -18.14 -31.77
CA ALA A 46 5.80 -19.22 -30.85
C ALA A 46 5.43 -19.10 -29.35
N LYS A 47 4.47 -19.85 -28.77
CA LYS A 47 4.26 -21.31 -28.71
C LYS A 47 5.49 -22.11 -28.18
N HIS A 48 5.30 -22.69 -26.99
CA HIS A 48 6.01 -23.80 -26.35
C HIS A 48 7.38 -23.56 -25.69
N LEU A 49 7.39 -23.50 -24.35
CA LEU A 49 8.11 -24.44 -23.47
C LEU A 49 7.66 -24.23 -22.00
N LEU A 50 6.74 -25.06 -21.51
CA LEU A 50 6.96 -26.05 -20.44
C LEU A 50 7.53 -25.51 -19.12
N ALA A 51 6.68 -25.39 -18.09
CA ALA A 51 6.93 -25.97 -16.76
C ALA A 51 5.71 -25.81 -15.83
N GLN A 52 5.05 -26.93 -15.54
CA GLN A 52 4.47 -27.28 -14.23
C GLN A 52 3.71 -26.21 -13.43
N GLU A 53 2.44 -26.02 -13.78
CA GLU A 53 1.42 -25.53 -12.85
C GLU A 53 0.66 -26.72 -12.27
N ALA A 54 1.06 -27.17 -11.08
CA ALA A 54 0.22 -27.97 -10.21
C ALA A 54 0.78 -27.92 -8.80
N PHE A 55 0.19 -27.05 -7.98
CA PHE A 55 -0.03 -27.13 -6.53
C PHE A 55 0.07 -25.73 -5.91
N CYS A 56 -0.95 -25.41 -5.11
CA CYS A 56 -1.18 -24.14 -4.42
C CYS A 56 -1.81 -23.05 -5.29
N THR A 57 -3.10 -23.25 -5.64
CA THR A 57 -3.97 -22.09 -5.83
C THR A 57 -4.01 -21.32 -4.51
N PRO A 58 -3.65 -20.03 -4.48
CA PRO A 58 -4.05 -19.23 -3.35
C PRO A 58 -5.57 -19.12 -3.47
N ARG A 59 -6.29 -19.64 -2.49
CA ARG A 59 -7.68 -19.26 -2.27
C ARG A 59 -7.64 -17.83 -1.75
N PHE A 60 -7.28 -16.92 -2.66
CA PHE A 60 -7.16 -15.50 -2.42
C PHE A 60 -8.55 -15.03 -2.01
N PHE A 61 -8.57 -14.42 -0.84
CA PHE A 61 -9.73 -13.90 -0.14
C PHE A 61 -10.30 -12.69 -0.91
N SER A 62 -10.89 -12.91 -2.09
CA SER A 62 -11.48 -11.86 -2.94
C SER A 62 -12.93 -11.55 -2.58
N ASP A 63 -13.62 -12.48 -1.90
CA ASP A 63 -15.08 -12.38 -1.75
C ASP A 63 -15.54 -11.53 -0.55
N SER A 64 -14.61 -10.97 0.23
CA SER A 64 -14.95 -10.24 1.47
C SER A 64 -14.88 -8.71 1.38
N PHE A 65 -14.45 -8.14 0.25
CA PHE A 65 -14.47 -6.69 0.00
C PHE A 65 -15.53 -6.27 -1.03
N ASN A 66 -16.62 -7.03 -1.15
CA ASN A 66 -17.80 -6.51 -1.84
C ASN A 66 -18.58 -5.57 -0.90
N ILE A 67 -18.14 -4.30 -0.84
CA ILE A 67 -18.77 -3.21 -0.07
C ILE A 67 -20.25 -3.01 -0.49
N LYS A 68 -20.70 -3.59 -1.62
CA LYS A 68 -22.06 -3.42 -2.14
C LYS A 68 -23.12 -4.35 -1.55
N GLN A 69 -22.79 -5.32 -0.68
CA GLN A 69 -23.80 -6.30 -0.23
C GLN A 69 -23.84 -6.48 1.30
N ARG A 70 -24.10 -5.39 2.04
CA ARG A 70 -24.59 -5.49 3.42
C ARG A 70 -26.08 -5.09 3.47
N PRO A 71 -26.97 -5.96 4.00
CA PRO A 71 -28.42 -5.78 3.94
C PRO A 71 -28.98 -4.74 4.94
N ASP A 72 -28.14 -4.12 5.78
CA ASP A 72 -28.52 -3.12 6.78
C ASP A 72 -28.26 -1.67 6.35
N ARG A 73 -27.83 -1.44 5.09
CA ARG A 73 -27.47 -0.10 4.62
C ARG A 73 -28.72 0.67 4.18
N ASP A 74 -29.21 1.56 5.03
CA ASP A 74 -29.96 2.72 4.57
C ASP A 74 -28.99 3.62 3.78
N PRO A 75 -29.24 3.96 2.50
CA PRO A 75 -28.32 4.76 1.67
C PRO A 75 -28.20 6.23 2.10
N THR A 76 -28.73 6.60 3.27
CA THR A 76 -28.52 7.92 3.87
C THR A 76 -27.08 8.03 4.38
N MET A 77 -26.27 8.83 3.69
CA MET A 77 -24.84 9.09 4.01
C MET A 77 -24.66 10.03 5.22
N SER A 78 -25.69 10.21 6.03
CA SER A 78 -25.65 10.95 7.28
C SER A 78 -25.58 9.96 8.44
N LEU A 79 -24.54 10.06 9.27
CA LEU A 79 -24.46 9.29 10.50
C LEU A 79 -25.49 9.76 11.52
N ALA A 80 -25.93 8.86 12.40
CA ALA A 80 -26.64 9.18 13.62
C ALA A 80 -25.70 9.15 14.83
N LEU A 81 -26.14 9.73 15.96
CA LEU A 81 -25.36 9.73 17.21
C LEU A 81 -25.10 8.30 17.74
N SER A 82 -26.01 7.36 17.48
CA SER A 82 -25.82 5.93 17.77
C SER A 82 -24.65 5.32 17.03
N ASP A 83 -24.40 5.77 15.79
CA ASP A 83 -23.28 5.27 14.97
C ASP A 83 -21.96 5.79 15.51
N VAL A 84 -21.92 7.03 15.99
CA VAL A 84 -20.73 7.60 16.65
C VAL A 84 -20.39 6.81 17.91
N LYS A 85 -21.39 6.45 18.73
CA LYS A 85 -21.20 5.59 19.91
C LYS A 85 -20.68 4.20 19.52
N ARG A 86 -21.22 3.61 18.45
CA ARG A 86 -20.72 2.33 17.92
C ARG A 86 -19.27 2.44 17.44
N LEU A 87 -18.94 3.50 16.72
CA LEU A 87 -17.60 3.75 16.21
C LEU A 87 -16.59 3.98 17.33
N SER A 88 -16.98 4.70 18.39
CA SER A 88 -16.12 4.96 19.55
C SER A 88 -15.78 3.66 20.28
N MET A 89 -16.77 2.76 20.46
CA MET A 89 -16.53 1.43 21.02
C MET A 89 -15.58 0.58 20.15
N LEU A 90 -15.74 0.60 18.82
CA LEU A 90 -14.86 -0.13 17.91
C LEU A 90 -13.43 0.41 17.90
N ALA A 91 -13.29 1.72 18.02
CA ALA A 91 -12.00 2.40 18.07
C ALA A 91 -11.36 2.37 19.47
N GLN A 92 -12.06 1.86 20.50
CA GLN A 92 -11.64 1.91 21.90
C GLN A 92 -11.34 3.35 22.36
N ILE A 93 -12.25 4.28 22.03
CA ILE A 93 -12.18 5.69 22.42
C ILE A 93 -13.41 6.05 23.26
N ASP A 94 -13.17 6.52 24.48
CA ASP A 94 -14.23 7.04 25.34
C ASP A 94 -14.59 8.48 24.93
N LEU A 95 -15.88 8.71 24.67
CA LEU A 95 -16.41 10.03 24.31
C LEU A 95 -17.50 10.43 25.30
N THR A 96 -17.47 11.68 25.74
CA THR A 96 -18.60 12.32 26.42
C THR A 96 -19.72 12.61 25.42
N GLU A 97 -20.95 12.87 25.90
CA GLU A 97 -22.08 13.19 25.03
C GLU A 97 -21.81 14.45 24.18
N ALA A 98 -21.26 15.50 24.80
CA ALA A 98 -20.88 16.73 24.09
C ALA A 98 -19.80 16.49 23.02
N GLN A 99 -18.81 15.63 23.29
CA GLN A 99 -17.80 15.26 22.29
C GLN A 99 -18.40 14.41 21.17
N SER A 100 -19.39 13.58 21.49
CA SER A 100 -20.09 12.73 20.51
C SER A 100 -20.87 13.58 19.50
N GLU A 101 -21.60 14.60 19.96
CA GLU A 101 -22.28 15.57 19.09
C GLU A 101 -21.30 16.34 18.19
N GLN A 102 -20.22 16.86 18.76
CA GLN A 102 -19.18 17.55 17.97
C GLN A 102 -18.49 16.63 16.96
N THR A 103 -18.32 15.35 17.30
CA THR A 103 -17.70 14.36 16.41
C THR A 103 -18.64 13.99 15.28
N LEU A 104 -19.95 13.90 15.56
CA LEU A 104 -20.98 13.67 14.56
C LEU A 104 -20.93 14.73 13.44
N ASP A 105 -20.90 16.00 13.82
CA ASP A 105 -20.84 17.10 12.85
C ASP A 105 -19.58 17.04 11.99
N LYS A 106 -18.43 16.75 12.60
CA LYS A 106 -17.15 16.61 11.89
C LYS A 106 -17.15 15.43 10.91
N LEU A 107 -17.67 14.27 11.33
CA LEU A 107 -17.72 13.07 10.49
C LEU A 107 -18.66 13.27 9.31
N ASN A 108 -19.83 13.88 9.52
CA ASN A 108 -20.75 14.24 8.44
C ASN A 108 -20.10 15.22 7.45
N GLY A 109 -19.31 16.19 7.93
CA GLY A 109 -18.52 17.07 7.07
C GLY A 109 -17.48 16.34 6.23
N ILE A 110 -16.79 15.34 6.79
CA ILE A 110 -15.83 14.50 6.04
C ILE A 110 -16.56 13.66 4.99
N PHE A 111 -17.71 13.08 5.30
CA PHE A 111 -18.48 12.31 4.32
C PHE A 111 -19.01 13.15 3.18
N ALA A 112 -19.41 14.40 3.43
CA ALA A 112 -19.75 15.34 2.36
C ALA A 112 -18.56 15.59 1.40
N LEU A 113 -17.32 15.60 1.90
CA LEU A 113 -16.12 15.68 1.05
C LEU A 113 -15.90 14.38 0.26
N VAL A 114 -16.05 13.22 0.90
CA VAL A 114 -15.91 11.92 0.24
C VAL A 114 -16.96 11.71 -0.85
N GLU A 115 -18.17 12.21 -0.67
CA GLU A 115 -19.21 12.21 -1.69
C GLU A 115 -18.78 12.92 -2.98
N GLN A 116 -18.02 14.01 -2.87
CA GLN A 116 -17.48 14.70 -4.06
C GLN A 116 -16.56 13.79 -4.88
N LEU A 117 -15.84 12.86 -4.23
CA LEU A 117 -14.98 11.88 -4.91
C LEU A 117 -15.80 10.80 -5.65
N THR A 118 -17.03 10.52 -5.23
CA THR A 118 -17.91 9.55 -5.90
C THR A 118 -18.43 10.02 -7.26
N ALA A 119 -18.28 11.31 -7.58
CA ALA A 119 -18.62 11.85 -8.89
C ALA A 119 -17.70 11.35 -10.00
N VAL A 120 -16.53 10.79 -9.66
CA VAL A 120 -15.57 10.25 -10.62
C VAL A 120 -15.93 8.80 -10.93
N ASP A 121 -16.14 8.49 -12.20
CA ASP A 121 -16.35 7.10 -12.66
C ASP A 121 -15.04 6.31 -12.58
N THR A 122 -15.01 5.30 -11.72
CA THR A 122 -13.89 4.37 -11.56
C THR A 122 -14.21 2.99 -12.13
N THR A 123 -15.20 2.86 -13.02
CA THR A 123 -15.58 1.58 -13.62
C THR A 123 -14.41 1.00 -14.43
N GLY A 124 -14.00 -0.23 -14.10
CA GLY A 124 -12.89 -0.92 -14.76
C GLY A 124 -11.49 -0.43 -14.34
N VAL A 125 -11.39 0.42 -13.31
CA VAL A 125 -10.11 0.84 -12.73
C VAL A 125 -9.75 -0.10 -11.59
N GLU A 126 -8.62 -0.80 -11.72
CA GLU A 126 -8.08 -1.65 -10.66
C GLU A 126 -7.57 -0.80 -9.47
N PRO A 127 -7.92 -1.14 -8.22
CA PRO A 127 -7.42 -0.44 -7.04
C PRO A 127 -5.90 -0.49 -6.91
N LEU A 128 -5.28 0.64 -6.53
CA LEU A 128 -3.84 0.75 -6.32
C LEU A 128 -3.47 0.59 -4.83
N ASN A 129 -2.88 -0.55 -4.46
CA ASN A 129 -2.51 -0.85 -3.06
C ASN A 129 -1.19 -0.20 -2.62
N HIS A 130 -0.19 -0.19 -3.50
CA HIS A 130 1.15 0.34 -3.23
C HIS A 130 1.56 1.26 -4.37
N PRO A 131 1.99 2.51 -4.11
CA PRO A 131 2.41 3.42 -5.18
C PRO A 131 3.53 2.85 -6.06
N ILE A 132 4.42 2.04 -5.46
CA ILE A 132 5.55 1.40 -6.15
C ILE A 132 5.08 0.38 -7.20
N ALA A 133 3.88 -0.19 -7.07
CA ALA A 133 3.35 -1.16 -8.03
C ALA A 133 3.17 -0.56 -9.43
N MET A 134 3.01 0.76 -9.55
CA MET A 134 2.97 1.44 -10.86
C MET A 134 4.33 1.54 -11.54
N LEU A 135 5.42 1.52 -10.76
CA LEU A 135 6.80 1.68 -11.26
C LEU A 135 7.50 0.33 -11.47
N LEU A 136 7.11 -0.69 -10.71
CA LEU A 136 7.68 -2.03 -10.73
C LEU A 136 6.53 -3.06 -10.73
N PRO A 137 6.08 -3.49 -11.92
CA PRO A 137 4.96 -4.43 -12.07
C PRO A 137 5.22 -5.79 -11.39
N ASP A 138 6.49 -6.20 -11.33
CA ASP A 138 6.92 -7.48 -10.77
C ASP A 138 7.53 -7.31 -9.37
N LEU A 139 6.89 -6.51 -8.50
CA LEU A 139 7.33 -6.36 -7.12
C LEU A 139 7.07 -7.66 -6.35
N SER A 140 8.08 -8.53 -6.30
CA SER A 140 8.03 -9.72 -5.44
C SER A 140 8.05 -9.32 -3.97
N LEU A 141 7.28 -10.05 -3.15
CA LEU A 141 7.32 -9.90 -1.71
C LEU A 141 8.73 -10.25 -1.22
N ARG A 142 9.33 -9.35 -0.44
CA ARG A 142 10.66 -9.60 0.10
C ARG A 142 10.58 -10.72 1.13
N LEU A 143 11.28 -11.81 0.86
CA LEU A 143 11.45 -12.87 1.83
C LEU A 143 12.54 -12.48 2.84
N ARG A 144 12.25 -12.71 4.12
CA ARG A 144 13.25 -12.65 5.19
C ARG A 144 13.90 -14.03 5.31
N GLU A 145 15.21 -14.09 5.48
CA GLU A 145 15.90 -15.36 5.76
C GLU A 145 15.40 -15.95 7.10
N ASP A 146 15.20 -17.27 7.14
CA ASP A 146 14.83 -17.99 8.35
C ASP A 146 16.05 -18.23 9.24
N LYS A 147 16.54 -17.15 9.85
CA LYS A 147 17.65 -17.17 10.81
C LYS A 147 17.21 -16.45 12.08
N VAL A 148 17.52 -17.05 13.23
CA VAL A 148 17.31 -16.43 14.54
C VAL A 148 18.26 -15.25 14.68
N SER A 149 17.71 -14.07 14.98
CA SER A 149 18.50 -12.83 15.07
C SER A 149 18.42 -12.14 16.43
N GLU A 150 17.47 -12.57 17.27
CA GLU A 150 17.01 -11.83 18.43
C GLU A 150 17.73 -12.26 19.73
N PRO A 151 18.52 -11.38 20.38
CA PRO A 151 19.01 -11.60 21.73
C PRO A 151 17.91 -11.30 22.77
N ASN A 152 18.04 -11.87 23.98
CA ASN A 152 17.15 -11.52 25.09
C ASN A 152 17.44 -10.08 25.55
N ARG A 153 16.42 -9.21 25.47
CA ARG A 153 16.46 -7.80 25.89
C ARG A 153 15.26 -7.45 26.76
N ARG A 154 14.80 -8.40 27.57
CA ARG A 154 13.61 -8.26 28.42
C ARG A 154 13.65 -6.99 29.27
N ASP A 155 14.78 -6.74 29.94
CA ASP A 155 14.94 -5.61 30.84
C ASP A 155 14.79 -4.27 30.09
N ASP A 156 15.37 -4.14 28.89
CA ASP A 156 15.24 -2.95 28.05
C ASP A 156 13.78 -2.69 27.65
N TYR A 157 13.04 -3.74 27.28
CA TYR A 157 11.65 -3.60 26.81
C TYR A 157 10.68 -3.23 27.94
N GLN A 158 10.97 -3.66 29.16
CA GLN A 158 10.10 -3.43 30.32
C GLN A 158 10.26 -2.04 30.93
N GLN A 159 11.32 -1.29 30.59
CA GLN A 159 11.54 0.06 31.11
C GLN A 159 10.40 1.04 30.81
N VAL A 160 9.72 0.87 29.68
CA VAL A 160 8.62 1.78 29.25
C VAL A 160 7.25 1.27 29.70
N ALA A 161 7.17 0.04 30.22
CA ALA A 161 5.89 -0.55 30.56
C ALA A 161 5.30 0.05 31.85
N PRO A 162 3.98 0.33 31.88
CA PRO A 162 3.33 0.88 33.07
C PRO A 162 3.38 -0.05 34.29
N ALA A 163 3.30 -1.36 34.08
CA ALA A 163 3.32 -2.35 35.15
C ALA A 163 3.91 -3.67 34.65
N THR A 164 4.89 -4.18 35.39
CA THR A 164 5.54 -5.46 35.13
C THR A 164 5.80 -6.21 36.42
N GLN A 165 5.67 -7.54 36.40
CA GLN A 165 5.99 -8.41 37.54
C GLN A 165 6.57 -9.72 37.03
N ASP A 166 7.61 -10.24 37.68
CA ASP A 166 8.28 -11.50 37.34
C ASP A 166 8.66 -11.62 35.84
N GLY A 167 8.96 -10.47 35.24
CA GLY A 167 9.28 -10.36 33.82
C GLY A 167 8.10 -10.54 32.87
N LEU A 168 6.86 -10.30 33.32
CA LEU A 168 5.62 -10.29 32.54
C LEU A 168 4.98 -8.90 32.56
N TYR A 169 4.19 -8.58 31.54
CA TYR A 169 3.36 -7.37 31.51
C TYR A 169 2.04 -7.63 32.21
N LEU A 170 1.69 -6.78 33.16
CA LEU A 170 0.44 -6.91 33.91
C LEU A 170 -0.70 -6.24 33.14
N VAL A 171 -1.80 -6.97 32.96
CA VAL A 171 -3.05 -6.49 32.35
C VAL A 171 -4.20 -6.86 33.29
N PRO A 172 -5.20 -5.99 33.50
CA PRO A 172 -6.38 -6.33 34.27
C PRO A 172 -7.03 -7.60 33.74
N GLN A 173 -7.28 -8.56 34.64
CA GLN A 173 -8.02 -9.76 34.28
C GLN A 173 -9.47 -9.39 34.03
N VAL A 174 -10.02 -9.85 32.90
CA VAL A 174 -11.45 -9.77 32.64
C VAL A 174 -12.12 -10.89 33.43
N ILE A 175 -12.85 -10.53 34.47
CA ILE A 175 -13.69 -11.41 35.28
C ILE A 175 -15.10 -10.82 35.29
N GLU A 176 -16.10 -11.64 34.96
CA GLU A 176 -17.54 -11.33 35.00
C GLU A 176 -18.18 -11.89 36.27
#